data_AF-K2N5W1-F1
#
_entry.id   AF-K2N5W1-F1
#
_cell.length_a   1.000
_cell.length_b   1.000
_cell.length_c   1.000
_cell.angle_alpha   90.00
_cell.angle_beta   90.00
_cell.angle_gamma   90.00
#
_symmetry.space_group_name_H-M   'P 1'
#
loop_
_entity.id
_entity.type
_entity.pdbx_description
1 polymer ?
#
loop_
_entity_poly.entity_id
_entity_poly.type
_entity_poly.pdbx_seq_one_letter_code
_entity_poly.pdbx_strand_id
1 'polypeptide(L)'
;MCTFSCAYEDMRFIHFFLCVCRIHHLLLPTPHLFLTKKKKQQQKVDTFLFILFYFIGRAVEVTARVFTVQGLGRSPWLVGREIIPQLHIQRGRGGGTGRMGGPFEKMARDVAVRMRSKVHKQSFSNAVMRAQERKLTPAGRLAVERVAELVALQKRHQQTFDPALRTEAMQILRTLPLLSTDEDPLFVQTQRALRVAAYFDAASLPAAYALINQHTKNAFLLDAVAMSSFFPILSKLRHPQTADIIAILLPRLREVAPEIIPREAVHILRVLHRAGVGDEKLTRILTDTVVKTVADTPLADVRQCALLLAETYPEEAKLILTAAEKRLCNEIELTEDADEVKGIILDVCRVVSLICSGPRGLFNSIARRSMDLVPQLTPLDMAYILKAFHMGSYRHLRLMRVLSSSQASHLTESNGSLRDLTPVAVSMTVQALAHFYVVGCEEVVVTLVNAVIDSLEGLNFALTLISCVRLQCVSPGVKQATDMLCGAPLQRYIQNPYSIQVTSRLIYALSQAGRCVTAEETSNLQLLLRALLRFRSPFPDDTRSFLLDAVATLNADDRCVDENLRKLLSKTRERLLQVHRDGSALS
;
A
#
# COMPACT_ATOMS: atom_id res chain seq x y z
N MET A 1 -8.25 -3.50 8.14
CA MET A 1 -7.69 -3.16 9.46
C MET A 1 -6.42 -2.31 9.27
N CYS A 2 -6.56 -1.03 8.92
CA CYS A 2 -5.45 -0.07 8.78
C CYS A 2 -5.45 0.98 9.90
N THR A 3 -6.00 0.64 11.06
CA THR A 3 -6.23 1.57 12.18
C THR A 3 -5.04 1.70 13.13
N PHE A 4 -4.03 0.82 13.03
CA PHE A 4 -3.00 0.70 14.07
C PHE A 4 -1.78 1.62 13.90
N SER A 5 -1.39 1.99 12.68
CA SER A 5 -0.19 2.83 12.50
C SER A 5 -0.48 4.33 12.37
N CYS A 6 -1.70 4.72 11.98
CA CYS A 6 -2.03 6.13 11.73
C CYS A 6 -2.37 6.94 13.00
N ALA A 7 -2.72 6.25 14.10
CA ALA A 7 -3.08 6.92 15.35
C ALA A 7 -1.89 7.66 16.02
N TYR A 8 -0.64 7.30 15.69
CA TYR A 8 0.53 7.85 16.36
C TYR A 8 0.99 9.21 15.79
N GLU A 9 0.78 9.46 14.49
CA GLU A 9 1.16 10.72 13.85
C GLU A 9 0.06 11.80 13.94
N ASP A 10 -1.22 11.40 13.92
CA ASP A 10 -2.34 12.32 14.25
C ASP A 10 -2.16 12.94 15.65
N MET A 11 -1.64 12.19 16.62
CA MET A 11 -1.47 12.66 18.01
C MET A 11 -0.44 13.80 18.17
N ARG A 12 0.67 13.80 17.42
CA ARG A 12 1.72 14.84 17.60
C ARG A 12 1.32 16.18 16.98
N PHE A 13 0.55 16.16 15.90
CA PHE A 13 0.13 17.39 15.22
C PHE A 13 -1.11 18.02 15.86
N ILE A 14 -2.05 17.21 16.35
CA ILE A 14 -3.28 17.68 17.04
C ILE A 14 -2.93 18.40 18.35
N HIS A 15 -1.99 17.86 19.14
CA HIS A 15 -1.65 18.43 20.45
C HIS A 15 -0.86 19.75 20.36
N PHE A 16 -0.05 19.94 19.31
CA PHE A 16 0.73 21.16 19.11
C PHE A 16 -0.15 22.32 18.58
N PHE A 17 -1.06 22.05 17.65
CA PHE A 17 -1.86 23.11 17.00
C PHE A 17 -3.11 23.53 17.80
N LEU A 18 -3.78 22.62 18.53
CA LEU A 18 -4.89 23.01 19.40
C LEU A 18 -4.42 23.88 20.58
N CYS A 19 -3.18 23.70 21.04
CA CYS A 19 -2.56 24.57 22.04
C CYS A 19 -2.39 26.01 21.51
N VAL A 20 -2.03 26.16 20.23
CA VAL A 20 -1.90 27.47 19.55
C VAL A 20 -3.27 28.14 19.32
N CYS A 21 -4.30 27.38 18.93
CA CYS A 21 -5.66 27.92 18.79
C CYS A 21 -6.28 28.33 20.13
N ARG A 22 -5.98 27.62 21.23
CA ARG A 22 -6.44 27.96 22.59
C ARG A 22 -5.80 29.25 23.12
N ILE A 23 -4.56 29.54 22.75
CA ILE A 23 -3.88 30.82 23.04
C ILE A 23 -4.58 31.99 22.32
N HIS A 24 -5.07 31.78 21.10
CA HIS A 24 -5.79 32.82 20.35
C HIS A 24 -7.17 33.14 20.93
N HIS A 25 -7.86 32.17 21.54
CA HIS A 25 -9.16 32.39 22.19
C HIS A 25 -9.07 33.01 23.59
N LEU A 26 -7.93 32.86 24.28
CA LEU A 26 -7.67 33.48 25.60
C LEU A 26 -7.10 34.91 25.53
N LEU A 27 -6.75 35.40 24.33
CA LEU A 27 -6.10 36.72 24.14
C LEU A 27 -7.02 37.82 23.59
N LEU A 28 -8.33 37.60 23.51
CA LEU A 28 -9.30 38.66 23.23
C LEU A 28 -9.90 39.21 24.54
N PRO A 29 -9.56 40.45 24.94
CA PRO A 29 -10.49 41.26 25.70
C PRO A 29 -11.04 42.42 24.84
N THR A 30 -12.32 42.69 25.11
CA THR A 30 -13.15 43.83 24.73
C THR A 30 -12.44 45.19 24.66
N PRO A 31 -12.95 46.14 23.85
CA PRO A 31 -12.29 47.41 23.58
C PRO A 31 -12.60 48.41 24.71
N HIS A 32 -11.56 48.91 25.37
CA HIS A 32 -11.34 50.31 25.74
C HIS A 32 -10.31 50.41 26.90
N LEU A 33 -9.42 51.39 26.77
CA LEU A 33 -8.40 51.89 27.70
C LEU A 33 -7.08 51.11 27.85
N PHE A 34 -6.00 51.91 27.84
CA PHE A 34 -4.57 51.60 28.05
C PHE A 34 -3.71 51.11 26.86
N LEU A 35 -3.53 52.01 25.89
CA LEU A 35 -2.22 52.25 25.26
C LEU A 35 -1.27 52.74 26.36
N THR A 36 -0.22 52.00 26.76
CA THR A 36 1.18 52.36 26.39
C THR A 36 2.23 51.33 26.86
N LYS A 37 1.88 50.10 27.24
CA LYS A 37 2.87 49.07 27.66
C LYS A 37 3.01 47.80 26.80
N LYS A 38 2.12 47.58 25.81
CA LYS A 38 2.10 46.33 25.02
C LYS A 38 3.15 46.20 23.89
N LYS A 39 3.84 47.27 23.48
CA LYS A 39 4.83 47.19 22.37
C LYS A 39 6.13 46.45 22.71
N LYS A 40 6.53 46.35 23.99
CA LYS A 40 7.79 45.68 24.38
C LYS A 40 7.69 44.16 24.56
N GLN A 41 6.47 43.60 24.65
CA GLN A 41 6.26 42.17 24.87
C GLN A 41 6.01 41.42 23.55
N GLN A 42 5.30 42.03 22.59
CA GLN A 42 5.15 41.49 21.23
C GLN A 42 6.51 41.40 20.51
N GLN A 43 7.34 42.45 20.64
CA GLN A 43 8.65 42.50 20.00
C GLN A 43 9.64 41.46 20.56
N LYS A 44 9.47 41.02 21.81
CA LYS A 44 10.29 39.93 22.39
C LYS A 44 9.89 38.54 21.87
N VAL A 45 8.60 38.31 21.63
CA VAL A 45 8.09 37.03 21.10
C VAL A 45 8.48 36.88 19.62
N ASP A 46 8.37 37.96 18.84
CA ASP A 46 8.76 37.95 17.43
C ASP A 46 10.28 37.81 17.25
N THR A 47 11.08 38.40 18.15
CA THR A 47 12.55 38.22 18.16
C THR A 47 12.94 36.79 18.56
N PHE A 48 12.21 36.16 19.49
CA PHE A 48 12.49 34.78 19.91
C PHE A 48 12.15 33.76 18.81
N LEU A 49 11.03 33.96 18.11
CA LEU A 49 10.66 33.16 16.93
C LEU A 49 11.65 33.34 15.78
N PHE A 50 12.11 34.57 15.52
CA PHE A 50 13.07 34.83 14.46
C PHE A 50 14.46 34.21 14.76
N ILE A 51 14.92 34.27 16.01
CA ILE A 51 16.17 33.62 16.44
C ILE A 51 16.04 32.09 16.34
N LEU A 52 14.90 31.51 16.72
CA LEU A 52 14.66 30.06 16.64
C LEU A 52 14.65 29.57 15.18
N PHE A 53 13.98 30.29 14.26
CA PHE A 53 13.99 29.95 12.83
C PHE A 53 15.36 30.18 12.17
N TYR A 54 16.12 31.19 12.61
CA TYR A 54 17.47 31.46 12.11
C TYR A 54 18.48 30.38 12.54
N PHE A 55 18.40 29.88 13.77
CA PHE A 55 19.26 28.79 14.25
C PHE A 55 18.90 27.42 13.65
N ILE A 56 17.61 27.14 13.41
CA ILE A 56 17.17 25.93 12.70
C ILE A 56 17.62 25.99 11.24
N GLY A 57 17.53 27.15 10.58
CA GLY A 57 18.04 27.36 9.22
C GLY A 57 19.56 27.18 9.11
N ARG A 58 20.34 27.71 10.06
CA ARG A 58 21.80 27.52 10.08
C ARG A 58 22.25 26.11 10.46
N ALA A 59 21.50 25.40 11.31
CA ALA A 59 21.81 24.00 11.61
C ALA A 59 21.65 23.11 10.36
N VAL A 60 20.66 23.39 9.51
CA VAL A 60 20.46 22.70 8.23
C VAL A 60 21.55 23.07 7.21
N GLU A 61 22.00 24.33 7.17
CA GLU A 61 23.04 24.77 6.25
C GLU A 61 24.46 24.29 6.63
N VAL A 62 24.77 24.21 7.94
CA VAL A 62 26.05 23.68 8.43
C VAL A 62 26.14 22.17 8.22
N THR A 63 25.04 21.42 8.34
CA THR A 63 25.02 19.98 8.07
C THR A 63 25.17 19.67 6.56
N ALA A 64 24.69 20.56 5.68
CA ALA A 64 24.88 20.44 4.23
C ALA A 64 26.30 20.82 3.76
N ARG A 65 27.00 21.71 4.47
CA ARG A 65 28.38 22.11 4.13
C ARG A 65 29.46 21.16 4.68
N VAL A 66 29.15 20.34 5.68
CA VAL A 66 30.10 19.32 6.19
C VAL A 66 30.18 18.08 5.27
N PHE A 67 29.17 17.82 4.43
CA PHE A 67 29.21 16.72 3.45
C PHE A 67 29.79 17.08 2.07
N THR A 68 30.20 18.33 1.85
CA THR A 68 30.72 18.80 0.54
C THR A 68 32.21 19.15 0.55
N VAL A 69 32.91 18.94 1.67
CA VAL A 69 34.36 19.22 1.78
C VAL A 69 35.10 17.98 2.31
N GLN A 70 35.20 16.94 1.48
CA GLN A 70 36.31 15.98 1.51
C GLN A 70 36.27 15.10 0.25
N GLY A 71 37.24 15.30 -0.65
CA GLY A 71 37.52 14.33 -1.73
C GLY A 71 37.70 14.89 -3.15
N LEU A 72 38.51 15.95 -3.35
CA LEU A 72 39.11 16.23 -4.65
C LEU A 72 40.59 15.86 -4.62
N GLY A 73 40.93 14.80 -5.37
CA GLY A 73 42.30 14.32 -5.56
C GLY A 73 42.49 13.78 -6.98
N ARG A 74 42.80 14.69 -7.91
CA ARG A 74 43.64 14.56 -9.12
C ARG A 74 43.42 13.37 -10.10
N SER A 75 42.98 13.72 -11.31
CA SER A 75 43.34 13.05 -12.60
C SER A 75 44.85 13.25 -12.88
N PRO A 76 45.55 12.49 -13.78
CA PRO A 76 45.12 12.16 -15.16
C PRO A 76 45.50 10.74 -15.64
N TRP A 77 44.99 10.32 -16.81
CA TRP A 77 45.70 9.69 -17.95
C TRP A 77 44.67 9.08 -18.90
N LEU A 78 44.78 9.48 -20.17
CA LEU A 78 43.99 9.04 -21.30
C LEU A 78 44.98 8.42 -22.32
N VAL A 79 44.48 7.41 -23.05
CA VAL A 79 44.98 6.85 -24.32
C VAL A 79 45.99 5.69 -24.27
N GLY A 80 45.60 4.54 -24.84
CA GLY A 80 46.52 3.73 -25.65
C GLY A 80 46.31 2.21 -25.75
N ARG A 81 45.68 1.79 -26.86
CA ARG A 81 45.95 0.57 -27.69
C ARG A 81 45.58 -0.86 -27.25
N GLU A 82 44.85 -1.51 -28.18
CA GLU A 82 45.01 -2.86 -28.80
C GLU A 82 45.27 -4.05 -27.85
N ILE A 83 44.52 -5.16 -27.91
CA ILE A 83 44.70 -6.26 -28.87
C ILE A 83 43.52 -7.25 -28.69
N ILE A 84 42.83 -7.64 -29.77
CA ILE A 84 42.17 -8.96 -29.88
C ILE A 84 42.48 -9.52 -31.29
N PRO A 85 42.92 -10.79 -31.44
CA PRO A 85 43.55 -11.26 -32.67
C PRO A 85 42.56 -11.67 -33.77
N GLN A 86 43.06 -11.52 -34.98
CA GLN A 86 42.47 -11.91 -36.26
C GLN A 86 42.22 -13.42 -36.35
N LEU A 87 41.03 -13.80 -36.81
CA LEU A 87 40.79 -15.08 -37.48
C LEU A 87 40.65 -14.81 -38.98
N HIS A 88 41.70 -15.17 -39.71
CA HIS A 88 41.75 -15.22 -41.16
C HIS A 88 40.74 -16.23 -41.71
N ILE A 89 39.77 -15.78 -42.51
CA ILE A 89 39.15 -16.60 -43.54
C ILE A 89 39.35 -15.87 -44.86
N GLN A 90 40.29 -16.38 -45.65
CA GLN A 90 40.47 -16.02 -47.05
C GLN A 90 39.23 -16.44 -47.86
N ARG A 91 38.62 -15.51 -48.58
CA ARG A 91 37.92 -15.82 -49.84
C ARG A 91 38.03 -14.62 -50.79
N GLY A 92 38.56 -14.92 -51.98
CA GLY A 92 39.07 -13.96 -52.94
C GLY A 92 38.04 -12.98 -53.51
N ARG A 93 38.53 -11.79 -53.83
CA ARG A 93 37.92 -10.83 -54.75
C ARG A 93 38.11 -11.32 -56.18
N GLY A 94 37.01 -11.67 -56.85
CA GLY A 94 36.82 -11.42 -58.28
C GLY A 94 35.81 -10.27 -58.39
N GLY A 95 36.19 -9.20 -59.08
CA GLY A 95 35.42 -7.96 -59.17
C GLY A 95 34.22 -8.02 -60.11
N GLY A 96 33.46 -6.92 -60.09
CA GLY A 96 32.64 -6.52 -61.23
C GLY A 96 31.14 -6.43 -60.96
N THR A 97 30.64 -5.20 -61.14
CA THR A 97 29.25 -4.78 -61.41
C THR A 97 28.32 -4.59 -60.21
N GLY A 98 27.93 -3.32 -60.05
CA GLY A 98 26.86 -2.91 -59.16
C GLY A 98 25.52 -3.45 -59.64
N ARG A 99 24.80 -4.07 -58.71
CA ARG A 99 23.35 -4.08 -58.69
C ARG A 99 22.93 -3.67 -57.30
N MET A 100 22.16 -2.59 -57.20
CA MET A 100 21.40 -2.29 -55.98
C MET A 100 20.52 -3.51 -55.70
N GLY A 101 20.84 -4.27 -54.65
CA GLY A 101 20.00 -5.36 -54.20
C GLY A 101 18.65 -4.81 -53.78
N GLY A 102 17.61 -5.11 -54.54
CA GLY A 102 16.26 -4.64 -54.28
C GLY A 102 15.73 -5.11 -52.92
N PRO A 103 14.61 -4.52 -52.44
CA PRO A 103 14.02 -4.86 -51.14
C PRO A 103 13.77 -6.37 -50.94
N PHE A 104 13.52 -7.10 -52.02
CA PHE A 104 13.37 -8.57 -52.02
C PHE A 104 14.65 -9.34 -51.68
N GLU A 105 15.83 -8.87 -52.08
CA GLU A 105 17.10 -9.58 -51.88
C GLU A 105 17.61 -9.40 -50.44
N LYS A 106 17.34 -8.22 -49.84
CA LYS A 106 17.57 -7.93 -48.42
C LYS A 106 16.60 -8.72 -47.54
N MET A 107 15.32 -8.78 -47.93
CA MET A 107 14.30 -9.59 -47.24
C MET A 107 14.58 -11.09 -47.33
N ALA A 108 15.06 -11.60 -48.48
CA ALA A 108 15.48 -13.00 -48.64
C ALA A 108 16.72 -13.34 -47.79
N ARG A 109 17.70 -12.43 -47.67
CA ARG A 109 18.83 -12.60 -46.74
C ARG A 109 18.39 -12.57 -45.28
N ASP A 110 17.50 -11.65 -44.89
CA ASP A 110 16.99 -11.58 -43.52
C ASP A 110 16.12 -12.79 -43.16
N VAL A 111 15.31 -13.28 -44.10
CA VAL A 111 14.55 -14.53 -43.95
C VAL A 111 15.50 -15.72 -43.89
N ALA A 112 16.55 -15.79 -44.71
CA ALA A 112 17.55 -16.85 -44.67
C ALA A 112 18.42 -16.80 -43.41
N VAL A 113 18.70 -15.63 -42.86
CA VAL A 113 19.42 -15.44 -41.58
C VAL A 113 18.51 -15.78 -40.40
N ARG A 114 17.22 -15.42 -40.45
CA ARG A 114 16.20 -15.86 -39.46
C ARG A 114 15.93 -17.36 -39.53
N MET A 115 15.91 -17.94 -40.73
CA MET A 115 15.78 -19.38 -40.93
C MET A 115 17.05 -20.10 -40.48
N ARG A 116 18.25 -19.60 -40.80
CA ARG A 116 19.50 -20.16 -40.28
C ARG A 116 19.59 -20.02 -38.76
N SER A 117 19.18 -18.90 -38.17
CA SER A 117 19.20 -18.74 -36.70
C SER A 117 18.13 -19.59 -36.01
N LYS A 118 16.96 -19.80 -36.63
CA LYS A 118 15.94 -20.76 -36.15
C LYS A 118 16.41 -22.21 -36.29
N VAL A 119 17.02 -22.57 -37.42
CA VAL A 119 17.55 -23.92 -37.69
C VAL A 119 18.78 -24.19 -36.82
N HIS A 120 19.64 -23.21 -36.55
CA HIS A 120 20.74 -23.32 -35.60
C HIS A 120 20.25 -23.37 -34.15
N LYS A 121 19.22 -22.61 -33.75
CA LYS A 121 18.57 -22.77 -32.44
C LYS A 121 17.93 -24.15 -32.28
N GLN A 122 17.24 -24.65 -33.31
CA GLN A 122 16.62 -25.98 -33.28
C GLN A 122 17.66 -27.11 -33.33
N SER A 123 18.70 -27.01 -34.15
CA SER A 123 19.75 -28.05 -34.22
C SER A 123 20.66 -28.04 -32.99
N PHE A 124 20.99 -26.88 -32.43
CA PHE A 124 21.69 -26.78 -31.14
C PHE A 124 20.81 -27.28 -29.99
N SER A 125 19.53 -26.87 -29.93
CA SER A 125 18.59 -27.37 -28.94
C SER A 125 18.41 -28.89 -29.06
N ASN A 126 18.28 -29.43 -30.27
CA ASN A 126 18.14 -30.88 -30.48
C ASN A 126 19.44 -31.63 -30.15
N ALA A 127 20.62 -31.04 -30.41
CA ALA A 127 21.90 -31.64 -30.04
C ALA A 127 22.12 -31.64 -28.51
N VAL A 128 21.74 -30.55 -27.83
CA VAL A 128 21.76 -30.44 -26.37
C VAL A 128 20.75 -31.39 -25.74
N MET A 129 19.53 -31.49 -26.27
CA MET A 129 18.51 -32.44 -25.82
C MET A 129 18.96 -33.89 -26.02
N ARG A 130 19.56 -34.25 -27.17
CA ARG A 130 20.14 -35.59 -27.39
C ARG A 130 21.35 -35.87 -26.49
N ALA A 131 22.15 -34.86 -26.17
CA ALA A 131 23.25 -35.00 -25.22
C ALA A 131 22.75 -35.17 -23.77
N GLN A 132 21.63 -34.54 -23.42
CA GLN A 132 20.91 -34.75 -22.16
C GLN A 132 20.25 -36.13 -22.10
N GLU A 133 19.61 -36.59 -23.18
CA GLU A 133 19.01 -37.94 -23.29
C GLU A 133 20.03 -39.06 -23.08
N ARG A 134 21.29 -38.85 -23.51
CA ARG A 134 22.40 -39.79 -23.27
C ARG A 134 22.84 -39.85 -21.80
N LYS A 135 22.48 -38.86 -20.98
CA LYS A 135 22.76 -38.82 -19.54
C LYS A 135 21.63 -39.40 -18.69
N LEU A 136 20.46 -39.66 -19.27
CA LEU A 136 19.30 -40.18 -18.56
C LEU A 136 19.37 -41.71 -18.41
N THR A 137 19.14 -42.18 -17.20
CA THR A 137 18.90 -43.59 -16.92
C THR A 137 17.61 -44.07 -17.58
N PRO A 138 17.39 -45.40 -17.74
CA PRO A 138 16.12 -45.94 -18.23
C PRO A 138 14.91 -45.46 -17.42
N ALA A 139 15.05 -45.32 -16.10
CA ALA A 139 14.02 -44.77 -15.23
C ALA A 139 13.82 -43.26 -15.45
N GLY A 140 14.90 -42.50 -15.66
CA GLY A 140 14.83 -41.08 -15.99
C GLY A 140 14.14 -40.79 -17.33
N ARG A 141 14.37 -41.62 -18.35
CA ARG A 141 13.64 -41.54 -19.63
C ARG A 141 12.14 -41.75 -19.44
N LEU A 142 11.76 -42.80 -18.71
CA LEU A 142 10.36 -43.06 -18.37
C LEU A 142 9.75 -41.89 -17.58
N ALA A 143 10.49 -41.30 -16.64
CA ALA A 143 10.01 -40.13 -15.88
C ALA A 143 9.70 -38.95 -16.81
N VAL A 144 10.60 -38.61 -17.74
CA VAL A 144 10.38 -37.52 -18.71
C VAL A 144 9.17 -37.79 -19.60
N GLU A 145 9.00 -39.03 -20.07
CA GLU A 145 7.83 -39.44 -20.86
C GLU A 145 6.52 -39.28 -20.06
N ARG A 146 6.50 -39.75 -18.81
CA ARG A 146 5.33 -39.61 -17.92
C ARG A 146 5.01 -38.17 -17.57
N VAL A 147 6.03 -37.31 -17.39
CA VAL A 147 5.80 -35.86 -17.21
C VAL A 147 5.21 -35.24 -18.47
N ALA A 148 5.67 -35.64 -19.66
CA ALA A 148 5.11 -35.15 -20.92
C ALA A 148 3.65 -35.58 -21.11
N GLU A 149 3.32 -36.83 -20.77
CA GLU A 149 1.96 -37.36 -20.75
C GLU A 149 1.05 -36.56 -19.78
N LEU A 150 1.52 -36.31 -18.56
CA LEU A 150 0.82 -35.49 -17.56
C LEU A 150 0.53 -34.07 -18.06
N VAL A 151 1.49 -33.42 -18.72
CA VAL A 151 1.30 -32.09 -19.31
C VAL A 151 0.27 -32.13 -20.46
N ALA A 152 0.29 -33.19 -21.28
CA ALA A 152 -0.71 -33.38 -22.34
C ALA A 152 -2.11 -33.59 -21.76
N LEU A 153 -2.24 -34.39 -20.69
CA LEU A 153 -3.50 -34.60 -19.97
C LEU A 153 -4.03 -33.29 -19.36
N GLN A 154 -3.16 -32.49 -18.73
CA GLN A 154 -3.53 -31.16 -18.23
C GLN A 154 -4.11 -30.28 -19.35
N LYS A 155 -3.43 -30.22 -20.51
CA LYS A 155 -3.87 -29.40 -21.63
C LYS A 155 -5.21 -29.87 -22.20
N ARG A 156 -5.42 -31.20 -22.30
CA ARG A 156 -6.70 -31.78 -22.73
C ARG A 156 -7.81 -31.46 -21.73
N HIS A 157 -7.55 -31.65 -20.43
CA HIS A 157 -8.52 -31.33 -19.38
C HIS A 157 -8.90 -29.85 -19.36
N GLN A 158 -7.98 -28.93 -19.62
CA GLN A 158 -8.30 -27.50 -19.74
C GLN A 158 -9.26 -27.18 -20.90
N GLN A 159 -9.33 -28.04 -21.92
CA GLN A 159 -10.19 -27.86 -23.09
C GLN A 159 -11.52 -28.60 -22.93
N THR A 160 -11.51 -29.80 -22.34
CA THR A 160 -12.69 -30.68 -22.28
C THR A 160 -13.38 -30.71 -20.92
N PHE A 161 -12.68 -30.33 -19.84
CA PHE A 161 -13.11 -30.44 -18.45
C PHE A 161 -13.58 -31.87 -18.05
N ASP A 162 -13.05 -32.90 -18.73
CA ASP A 162 -13.43 -34.29 -18.51
C ASP A 162 -12.83 -34.83 -17.20
N PRO A 163 -13.65 -35.24 -16.22
CA PRO A 163 -13.19 -35.77 -14.94
C PRO A 163 -12.38 -37.07 -15.06
N ALA A 164 -12.53 -37.86 -16.14
CA ALA A 164 -11.76 -39.08 -16.33
C ALA A 164 -10.25 -38.81 -16.48
N LEU A 165 -9.89 -37.70 -17.13
CA LEU A 165 -8.49 -37.27 -17.33
C LEU A 165 -7.80 -36.94 -16.00
N ARG A 166 -8.57 -36.46 -15.01
CA ARG A 166 -8.05 -36.25 -13.64
C ARG A 166 -7.66 -37.58 -13.02
N THR A 167 -8.52 -38.59 -13.13
CA THR A 167 -8.27 -39.93 -12.55
C THR A 167 -7.02 -40.57 -13.18
N GLU A 168 -6.87 -40.46 -14.49
CA GLU A 168 -5.69 -40.91 -15.24
C GLU A 168 -4.41 -40.19 -14.79
N ALA A 169 -4.45 -38.85 -14.70
CA ALA A 169 -3.34 -38.06 -14.20
C ALA A 169 -2.95 -38.42 -12.76
N MET A 170 -3.92 -38.69 -11.89
CA MET A 170 -3.68 -39.12 -10.51
C MET A 170 -3.01 -40.50 -10.44
N GLN A 171 -3.34 -41.42 -11.34
CA GLN A 171 -2.69 -42.73 -11.43
C GLN A 171 -1.23 -42.58 -11.86
N ILE A 172 -0.96 -41.80 -12.91
CA ILE A 172 0.41 -41.56 -13.38
C ILE A 172 1.25 -40.86 -12.31
N LEU A 173 0.69 -39.87 -11.61
CA LEU A 173 1.38 -39.19 -10.50
C LEU A 173 1.76 -40.15 -9.37
N ARG A 174 0.92 -41.14 -9.03
CA ARG A 174 1.24 -42.12 -7.96
C ARG A 174 2.45 -43.00 -8.29
N THR A 175 2.69 -43.28 -9.57
CA THR A 175 3.78 -44.15 -10.03
C THR A 175 4.92 -43.36 -10.69
N LEU A 176 4.94 -42.04 -10.56
CA LEU A 176 5.93 -41.19 -11.21
C LEU A 176 7.33 -41.48 -10.66
N PRO A 177 8.28 -41.95 -11.49
CA PRO A 177 9.66 -42.09 -11.06
C PRO A 177 10.29 -40.71 -10.82
N LEU A 178 11.11 -40.59 -9.78
CA LEU A 178 11.83 -39.36 -9.48
C LEU A 178 13.11 -39.30 -10.31
N LEU A 179 13.36 -38.15 -10.93
CA LEU A 179 14.63 -37.87 -11.61
C LEU A 179 15.69 -37.58 -10.55
N SER A 180 16.93 -38.03 -10.77
CA SER A 180 18.04 -37.61 -9.91
C SER A 180 18.42 -36.14 -10.17
N THR A 181 19.20 -35.53 -9.27
CA THR A 181 19.73 -34.17 -9.47
C THR A 181 20.72 -34.09 -10.63
N ASP A 182 21.36 -35.20 -11.02
CA ASP A 182 22.25 -35.23 -12.18
C ASP A 182 21.47 -35.27 -13.50
N GLU A 183 20.25 -35.82 -13.46
CA GLU A 183 19.35 -35.93 -14.61
C GLU A 183 18.50 -34.67 -14.82
N ASP A 184 18.14 -33.96 -13.73
CA ASP A 184 17.37 -32.71 -13.76
C ASP A 184 17.99 -31.62 -12.85
N PRO A 185 19.21 -31.12 -13.17
CA PRO A 185 19.96 -30.21 -12.29
C PRO A 185 19.30 -28.85 -12.09
N LEU A 186 18.43 -28.43 -13.02
CA LEU A 186 17.66 -27.19 -12.95
C LEU A 186 16.20 -27.42 -12.51
N PHE A 187 15.86 -28.64 -12.09
CA PHE A 187 14.54 -29.02 -11.60
C PHE A 187 13.39 -28.76 -12.60
N VAL A 188 13.67 -28.68 -13.90
CA VAL A 188 12.70 -28.29 -14.93
C VAL A 188 11.57 -29.31 -15.02
N GLN A 189 11.90 -30.59 -15.05
CA GLN A 189 10.90 -31.66 -15.17
C GLN A 189 10.21 -31.89 -13.83
N THR A 190 10.97 -31.84 -12.73
CA THR A 190 10.46 -31.95 -11.36
C THR A 190 9.39 -30.88 -11.09
N GLN A 191 9.65 -29.63 -11.47
CA GLN A 191 8.68 -28.54 -11.33
C GLN A 191 7.50 -28.65 -12.30
N ARG A 192 7.69 -29.17 -13.51
CA ARG A 192 6.57 -29.44 -14.43
C ARG A 192 5.62 -30.46 -13.83
N ALA A 193 6.13 -31.55 -13.26
CA ALA A 193 5.34 -32.53 -12.55
C ALA A 193 4.57 -31.90 -11.39
N LEU A 194 5.23 -31.07 -10.57
CA LEU A 194 4.58 -30.35 -9.46
C LEU A 194 3.50 -29.37 -9.92
N ARG A 195 3.67 -28.68 -11.07
CA ARG A 195 2.63 -27.81 -11.64
C ARG A 195 1.38 -28.60 -12.03
N VAL A 196 1.55 -29.78 -12.61
CA VAL A 196 0.43 -30.65 -12.96
C VAL A 196 -0.23 -31.20 -11.69
N ALA A 197 0.56 -31.63 -10.70
CA ALA A 197 0.04 -32.05 -9.40
C ALA A 197 -0.79 -30.93 -8.74
N ALA A 198 -0.31 -29.69 -8.77
CA ALA A 198 -1.03 -28.53 -8.25
C ALA A 198 -2.31 -28.22 -9.05
N TYR A 199 -2.34 -28.49 -10.36
CA TYR A 199 -3.53 -28.28 -11.19
C TYR A 199 -4.66 -29.26 -10.88
N PHE A 200 -4.33 -30.52 -10.58
CA PHE A 200 -5.31 -31.57 -10.26
C PHE A 200 -5.60 -31.72 -8.75
N ASP A 201 -5.14 -30.76 -7.93
CA ASP A 201 -5.22 -30.76 -6.46
C ASP A 201 -4.63 -32.02 -5.81
N ALA A 202 -3.52 -32.52 -6.37
CA ALA A 202 -2.87 -33.77 -5.97
C ALA A 202 -1.87 -33.59 -4.81
N ALA A 203 -2.10 -32.62 -3.93
CA ALA A 203 -1.16 -32.25 -2.86
C ALA A 203 -0.91 -33.37 -1.84
N SER A 204 -1.91 -34.24 -1.62
CA SER A 204 -1.83 -35.36 -0.67
C SER A 204 -1.14 -36.60 -1.22
N LEU A 205 -0.77 -36.63 -2.51
CA LEU A 205 -0.12 -37.79 -3.10
C LEU A 205 1.34 -37.91 -2.63
N PRO A 206 1.83 -39.13 -2.34
CA PRO A 206 3.24 -39.36 -1.97
C PRO A 206 4.24 -38.78 -2.98
N ALA A 207 3.89 -38.77 -4.27
CA ALA A 207 4.72 -38.18 -5.31
C ALA A 207 4.88 -36.66 -5.18
N ALA A 208 3.85 -35.93 -4.75
CA ALA A 208 3.96 -34.49 -4.50
C ALA A 208 4.93 -34.22 -3.34
N TYR A 209 4.83 -34.99 -2.25
CA TYR A 209 5.80 -34.93 -1.14
C TYR A 209 7.22 -35.25 -1.58
N ALA A 210 7.40 -36.28 -2.41
CA ALA A 210 8.71 -36.70 -2.89
C ALA A 210 9.36 -35.65 -3.79
N LEU A 211 8.58 -35.06 -4.71
CA LEU A 211 9.04 -33.97 -5.58
C LEU A 211 9.36 -32.69 -4.79
N ILE A 212 8.59 -32.35 -3.76
CA ILE A 212 8.92 -31.24 -2.85
C ILE A 212 10.20 -31.56 -2.07
N ASN A 213 10.33 -32.78 -1.54
CA ASN A 213 11.52 -33.22 -0.82
C ASN A 213 12.78 -33.15 -1.69
N GLN A 214 12.65 -33.36 -3.00
CA GLN A 214 13.77 -33.18 -3.92
C GLN A 214 14.26 -31.72 -3.97
N HIS A 215 13.35 -30.75 -3.87
CA HIS A 215 13.70 -29.33 -3.81
C HIS A 215 14.27 -28.93 -2.45
N THR A 216 13.67 -29.41 -1.35
CA THR A 216 14.11 -29.04 0.01
C THR A 216 15.43 -29.69 0.39
N LYS A 217 15.67 -30.97 0.04
CA LYS A 217 16.95 -31.65 0.28
C LYS A 217 18.10 -31.06 -0.53
N ASN A 218 17.81 -30.61 -1.75
CA ASN A 218 18.80 -30.06 -2.67
C ASN A 218 18.68 -28.54 -2.82
N ALA A 219 18.24 -27.86 -1.76
CA ALA A 219 17.97 -26.42 -1.80
C ALA A 219 19.18 -25.62 -2.32
N PHE A 220 20.41 -26.03 -1.98
CA PHE A 220 21.65 -25.39 -2.43
C PHE A 220 21.83 -25.34 -3.96
N LEU A 221 21.19 -26.24 -4.72
CA LEU A 221 21.22 -26.26 -6.19
C LEU A 221 20.16 -25.34 -6.83
N LEU A 222 19.21 -24.82 -6.05
CA LEU A 222 18.19 -23.91 -6.57
C LEU A 222 18.84 -22.56 -6.85
N ASP A 223 18.86 -22.17 -8.12
CA ASP A 223 19.19 -20.82 -8.57
C ASP A 223 17.98 -19.89 -8.45
N ALA A 224 18.15 -18.61 -8.79
CA ALA A 224 17.06 -17.63 -8.70
C ALA A 224 15.84 -18.02 -9.54
N VAL A 225 16.05 -18.60 -10.73
CA VAL A 225 14.98 -18.99 -11.67
C VAL A 225 14.21 -20.21 -11.15
N ALA A 226 14.90 -21.24 -10.68
CA ALA A 226 14.30 -22.41 -10.08
C ALA A 226 13.55 -22.02 -8.80
N MET A 227 14.12 -21.13 -7.98
CA MET A 227 13.47 -20.64 -6.77
C MET A 227 12.20 -19.84 -7.09
N SER A 228 12.28 -18.86 -7.99
CA SER A 228 11.15 -18.01 -8.34
C SER A 228 10.02 -18.75 -9.03
N SER A 229 10.33 -19.80 -9.80
CA SER A 229 9.34 -20.66 -10.44
C SER A 229 8.72 -21.67 -9.47
N PHE A 230 9.40 -22.05 -8.40
CA PHE A 230 8.89 -23.00 -7.40
C PHE A 230 7.84 -22.38 -6.46
N PHE A 231 8.05 -21.13 -6.01
CA PHE A 231 7.14 -20.44 -5.08
C PHE A 231 5.68 -20.36 -5.58
N PRO A 232 5.40 -19.95 -6.83
CA PRO A 232 4.04 -19.98 -7.39
C PRO A 232 3.41 -21.38 -7.39
N ILE A 233 4.22 -22.44 -7.57
CA ILE A 233 3.75 -23.82 -7.56
C ILE A 233 3.32 -24.21 -6.15
N LEU A 234 4.12 -23.89 -5.14
CA LEU A 234 3.77 -24.11 -3.73
C LEU A 234 2.46 -23.41 -3.36
N SER A 235 2.27 -22.16 -3.82
CA SER A 235 1.02 -21.42 -3.58
C SER A 235 -0.20 -22.08 -4.21
N LYS A 236 -0.06 -22.67 -5.41
CA LYS A 236 -1.15 -23.39 -6.09
C LYS A 236 -1.44 -24.75 -5.47
N LEU A 237 -0.40 -25.45 -5.05
CA LEU A 237 -0.52 -26.80 -4.46
C LEU A 237 -1.27 -26.78 -3.13
N ARG A 238 -1.20 -25.66 -2.38
CA ARG A 238 -1.85 -25.51 -1.05
C ARG A 238 -1.49 -26.64 -0.08
N HIS A 239 -0.22 -27.04 -0.11
CA HIS A 239 0.28 -28.13 0.72
C HIS A 239 0.19 -27.76 2.22
N PRO A 240 -0.22 -28.66 3.12
CA PRO A 240 -0.39 -28.34 4.54
C PRO A 240 0.89 -27.85 5.22
N GLN A 241 2.06 -28.34 4.77
CA GLN A 241 3.38 -27.96 5.29
C GLN A 241 4.04 -26.81 4.51
N THR A 242 3.28 -25.96 3.80
CA THR A 242 3.85 -24.88 2.97
C THR A 242 4.74 -23.94 3.78
N ALA A 243 4.36 -23.59 5.02
CA ALA A 243 5.17 -22.74 5.90
C ALA A 243 6.52 -23.39 6.26
N ASP A 244 6.52 -24.68 6.61
CA ASP A 244 7.75 -25.42 6.94
C ASP A 244 8.68 -25.55 5.73
N ILE A 245 8.11 -25.82 4.55
CA ILE A 245 8.87 -25.90 3.30
C ILE A 245 9.55 -24.56 3.01
N ILE A 246 8.83 -23.44 3.16
CA ILE A 246 9.39 -22.10 2.98
C ILE A 246 10.52 -21.85 3.99
N ALA A 247 10.33 -22.23 5.26
CA ALA A 247 11.35 -22.06 6.30
C ALA A 247 12.66 -22.79 5.96
N ILE A 248 12.59 -23.99 5.37
CA ILE A 248 13.77 -24.74 4.90
C ILE A 248 14.47 -24.01 3.73
N LEU A 249 13.71 -23.42 2.82
CA LEU A 249 14.25 -22.76 1.62
C LEU A 249 14.75 -21.34 1.89
N LEU A 250 14.34 -20.73 3.00
CA LEU A 250 14.59 -19.33 3.32
C LEU A 250 16.08 -18.95 3.29
N PRO A 251 17.02 -19.74 3.86
CA PRO A 251 18.45 -19.40 3.79
C PRO A 251 18.95 -19.29 2.35
N ARG A 252 18.59 -20.26 1.50
CA ARG A 252 18.96 -20.25 0.10
C ARG A 252 18.30 -19.09 -0.65
N LEU A 253 17.02 -18.84 -0.38
CA LEU A 253 16.30 -17.74 -1.02
C LEU A 253 16.98 -16.40 -0.74
N ARG A 254 17.52 -16.17 0.46
CA ARG A 254 18.30 -14.96 0.77
C ARG A 254 19.58 -14.84 -0.06
N GLU A 255 20.25 -15.95 -0.33
CA GLU A 255 21.48 -15.96 -1.14
C GLU A 255 21.20 -15.59 -2.60
N VAL A 256 20.11 -16.11 -3.17
CA VAL A 256 19.75 -15.90 -4.59
C VAL A 256 18.88 -14.66 -4.82
N ALA A 257 18.30 -14.07 -3.76
CA ALA A 257 17.43 -12.90 -3.82
C ALA A 257 17.98 -11.69 -4.61
N PRO A 258 19.29 -11.37 -4.58
CA PRO A 258 19.84 -10.29 -5.39
C PRO A 258 19.69 -10.48 -6.91
N GLU A 259 19.54 -11.72 -7.38
CA GLU A 259 19.40 -12.07 -8.80
C GLU A 259 17.91 -12.12 -9.25
N ILE A 260 16.97 -11.96 -8.31
CA ILE A 260 15.53 -12.08 -8.57
C ILE A 260 15.00 -10.78 -9.16
N ILE A 261 14.29 -10.88 -10.29
CA ILE A 261 13.65 -9.71 -10.91
C ILE A 261 12.38 -9.29 -10.15
N PRO A 262 11.95 -8.02 -10.22
CA PRO A 262 10.80 -7.53 -9.45
C PRO A 262 9.50 -8.33 -9.63
N ARG A 263 9.19 -8.77 -10.86
CA ARG A 263 8.02 -9.62 -11.13
C ARG A 263 8.03 -10.93 -10.34
N GLU A 264 9.20 -11.53 -10.19
CA GLU A 264 9.39 -12.76 -9.42
C GLU A 264 9.33 -12.48 -7.91
N ALA A 265 9.89 -11.34 -7.47
CA ALA A 265 9.78 -10.88 -6.10
C ALA A 265 8.31 -10.68 -5.67
N VAL A 266 7.44 -10.13 -6.53
CA VAL A 266 5.99 -10.05 -6.29
C VAL A 266 5.41 -11.42 -5.95
N HIS A 267 5.76 -12.44 -6.73
CA HIS A 267 5.24 -13.79 -6.52
C HIS A 267 5.73 -14.36 -5.19
N ILE A 268 7.01 -14.24 -4.89
CA ILE A 268 7.61 -14.73 -3.65
C ILE A 268 6.99 -14.04 -2.44
N LEU A 269 6.93 -12.71 -2.43
CA LEU A 269 6.34 -11.92 -1.34
C LEU A 269 4.87 -12.29 -1.07
N ARG A 270 4.07 -12.55 -2.13
CA ARG A 270 2.70 -13.03 -1.96
C ARG A 270 2.61 -14.38 -1.25
N VAL A 271 3.50 -15.31 -1.59
CA VAL A 271 3.50 -16.64 -0.97
C VAL A 271 3.93 -16.54 0.48
N LEU A 272 4.98 -15.76 0.79
CA LEU A 272 5.43 -15.50 2.14
C LEU A 272 4.30 -14.90 3.00
N HIS A 273 3.63 -13.86 2.49
CA HIS A 273 2.52 -13.23 3.18
C HIS A 273 1.34 -14.20 3.42
N ARG A 274 0.95 -15.00 2.41
CA ARG A 274 -0.13 -15.99 2.57
C ARG A 274 0.21 -17.11 3.54
N ALA A 275 1.48 -17.50 3.62
CA ALA A 275 1.95 -18.53 4.54
C ALA A 275 2.23 -18.00 5.95
N GLY A 276 2.08 -16.69 6.19
CA GLY A 276 2.39 -16.06 7.48
C GLY A 276 3.88 -16.08 7.82
N VAL A 277 4.77 -16.22 6.83
CA VAL A 277 6.22 -16.28 7.03
C VAL A 277 6.81 -14.89 6.79
N GLY A 278 7.20 -14.20 7.86
CA GLY A 278 7.88 -12.91 7.81
C GLY A 278 9.41 -13.07 7.82
N ASP A 279 10.10 -12.35 6.92
CA ASP A 279 11.56 -12.26 6.90
C ASP A 279 11.99 -10.85 6.50
N GLU A 280 12.36 -10.05 7.48
CA GLU A 280 12.81 -8.67 7.28
C GLU A 280 14.07 -8.58 6.43
N LYS A 281 15.02 -9.51 6.60
CA LYS A 281 16.29 -9.48 5.88
C LYS A 281 16.07 -9.75 4.40
N LEU A 282 15.29 -10.78 4.08
CA LEU A 282 14.91 -11.08 2.71
C LEU A 282 14.13 -9.93 2.08
N THR A 283 13.17 -9.36 2.83
CA THR A 283 12.34 -8.24 2.35
C THR A 283 13.20 -7.03 1.98
N ARG A 284 14.20 -6.69 2.80
CA ARG A 284 15.16 -5.61 2.50
C ARG A 284 15.97 -5.91 1.24
N ILE A 285 16.50 -7.13 1.09
CA ILE A 285 17.26 -7.52 -0.11
C ILE A 285 16.39 -7.38 -1.37
N LEU A 286 15.17 -7.91 -1.35
CA LEU A 286 14.25 -7.80 -2.49
C LEU A 286 13.88 -6.34 -2.79
N THR A 287 13.67 -5.53 -1.75
CA THR A 287 13.40 -4.10 -1.89
C THR A 287 14.57 -3.38 -2.55
N ASP A 288 15.80 -3.64 -2.11
CA ASP A 288 17.01 -3.07 -2.72
C ASP A 288 17.15 -3.46 -4.19
N THR A 289 16.86 -4.73 -4.53
CA THR A 289 16.88 -5.18 -5.93
C THR A 289 15.84 -4.44 -6.77
N VAL A 290 14.61 -4.29 -6.26
CA VAL A 290 13.56 -3.52 -6.94
C VAL A 290 14.00 -2.07 -7.14
N VAL A 291 14.47 -1.40 -6.08
CA VAL A 291 14.93 0.00 -6.10
C VAL A 291 16.04 0.21 -7.15
N LYS A 292 17.03 -0.67 -7.21
CA LYS A 292 18.15 -0.59 -8.17
C LYS A 292 17.73 -0.85 -9.61
N THR A 293 16.71 -1.67 -9.83
CA THR A 293 16.23 -2.07 -11.17
C THR A 293 14.98 -1.32 -11.60
N VAL A 294 14.56 -0.30 -10.86
CA VAL A 294 13.38 0.51 -11.20
C VAL A 294 13.49 1.09 -12.60
N ALA A 295 14.66 1.46 -13.12
CA ALA A 295 14.76 2.04 -14.46
C ALA A 295 14.30 1.08 -15.57
N ASP A 296 14.60 -0.21 -15.44
CA ASP A 296 14.47 -1.22 -16.49
C ASP A 296 13.24 -2.13 -16.32
N THR A 297 12.55 -2.01 -15.19
CA THR A 297 11.41 -2.87 -14.84
C THR A 297 10.07 -2.25 -15.27
N PRO A 298 9.08 -3.05 -15.71
CA PRO A 298 7.71 -2.57 -15.91
C PRO A 298 7.13 -1.93 -14.63
N LEU A 299 6.53 -0.73 -14.75
CA LEU A 299 6.01 0.00 -13.58
C LEU A 299 4.85 -0.73 -12.89
N ALA A 300 4.09 -1.54 -13.62
CA ALA A 300 3.05 -2.39 -13.04
C ALA A 300 3.60 -3.33 -11.96
N ASP A 301 4.75 -3.97 -12.21
CA ASP A 301 5.39 -4.87 -11.25
C ASP A 301 5.93 -4.11 -10.03
N VAL A 302 6.54 -2.93 -10.27
CA VAL A 302 7.06 -2.05 -9.20
C VAL A 302 5.93 -1.56 -8.29
N ARG A 303 4.81 -1.07 -8.85
CA ARG A 303 3.63 -0.65 -8.09
C ARG A 303 3.05 -1.79 -7.28
N GLN A 304 3.00 -2.99 -7.86
CA GLN A 304 2.47 -4.17 -7.20
C GLN A 304 3.37 -4.68 -6.06
N CYS A 305 4.69 -4.59 -6.20
CA CYS A 305 5.64 -4.80 -5.09
C CYS A 305 5.36 -3.84 -3.94
N ALA A 306 5.30 -2.53 -4.23
CA ALA A 306 5.04 -1.51 -3.21
C ALA A 306 3.71 -1.76 -2.49
N LEU A 307 2.66 -2.16 -3.21
CA LEU A 307 1.35 -2.46 -2.64
C LEU A 307 1.37 -3.65 -1.68
N LEU A 308 2.08 -4.73 -2.02
CA LEU A 308 2.20 -5.90 -1.15
C LEU A 308 2.98 -5.59 0.14
N LEU A 309 3.99 -4.74 0.02
CA LEU A 309 4.83 -4.36 1.16
C LEU A 309 4.14 -3.33 2.06
N ALA A 310 3.28 -2.45 1.52
CA ALA A 310 2.72 -1.32 2.26
C ALA A 310 1.99 -1.69 3.56
N GLU A 311 1.37 -2.87 3.63
CA GLU A 311 0.64 -3.30 4.82
C GLU A 311 1.55 -3.87 5.92
N THR A 312 2.68 -4.50 5.55
CA THR A 312 3.53 -5.25 6.51
C THR A 312 4.91 -4.60 6.71
N TYR A 313 5.43 -3.95 5.68
CA TYR A 313 6.75 -3.31 5.60
C TYR A 313 6.62 -1.92 4.93
N PRO A 314 6.03 -0.93 5.63
CA PRO A 314 5.70 0.37 5.05
C PRO A 314 6.92 1.20 4.63
N GLU A 315 8.06 1.08 5.34
CA GLU A 315 9.29 1.81 4.97
C GLU A 315 9.87 1.32 3.64
N GLU A 316 9.77 0.01 3.38
CA GLU A 316 10.25 -0.64 2.16
C GLU A 316 9.36 -0.25 0.97
N ALA A 317 8.04 -0.20 1.16
CA ALA A 317 7.12 0.33 0.17
C ALA A 317 7.40 1.82 -0.15
N LYS A 318 7.74 2.62 0.86
CA LYS A 318 8.12 4.03 0.72
C LYS A 318 9.42 4.21 -0.08
N LEU A 319 10.42 3.37 0.15
CA LEU A 319 11.66 3.36 -0.63
C LEU A 319 11.40 3.08 -2.11
N ILE A 320 10.55 2.09 -2.41
CA ILE A 320 10.17 1.77 -3.80
C ILE A 320 9.45 2.94 -4.46
N LEU A 321 8.46 3.55 -3.79
CA LEU A 321 7.75 4.70 -4.33
C LEU A 321 8.68 5.90 -4.58
N THR A 322 9.62 6.14 -3.68
CA THR A 322 10.61 7.23 -3.83
C THR A 322 11.52 6.98 -5.03
N ALA A 323 12.01 5.75 -5.20
CA ALA A 323 12.83 5.37 -6.35
C ALA A 323 12.06 5.45 -7.68
N ALA A 324 10.77 5.13 -7.67
CA ALA A 324 9.90 5.13 -8.84
C ALA A 324 9.28 6.49 -9.17
N GLU A 325 9.42 7.51 -8.31
CA GLU A 325 8.72 8.80 -8.39
C GLU A 325 8.73 9.39 -9.81
N LYS A 326 9.92 9.60 -10.38
CA LYS A 326 10.06 10.27 -11.69
C LYS A 326 9.33 9.52 -12.80
N ARG A 327 9.43 8.19 -12.82
CA ARG A 327 8.79 7.37 -13.85
C ARG A 327 7.27 7.34 -13.67
N LEU A 328 6.79 7.23 -12.43
CA LEU A 328 5.37 7.28 -12.11
C LEU A 328 4.74 8.63 -12.45
N CYS A 329 5.42 9.75 -12.16
CA CYS A 329 4.94 11.08 -12.57
C CYS A 329 4.81 11.16 -14.09
N ASN A 330 5.83 10.73 -14.84
CA ASN A 330 5.79 10.73 -16.30
C ASN A 330 4.65 9.84 -16.83
N GLU A 331 4.43 8.66 -16.27
CA GLU A 331 3.36 7.75 -16.72
C GLU A 331 1.97 8.34 -16.44
N ILE A 332 1.78 8.97 -15.27
CA ILE A 332 0.52 9.65 -14.93
C ILE A 332 0.25 10.85 -15.85
N GLU A 333 1.29 11.62 -16.19
CA GLU A 333 1.14 12.85 -16.98
C GLU A 333 1.05 12.60 -18.49
N LEU A 334 1.75 11.59 -19.01
CA LEU A 334 1.90 11.38 -20.45
C LEU A 334 0.96 10.32 -21.03
N THR A 335 0.38 9.44 -20.20
CA THR A 335 -0.51 8.39 -20.70
C THR A 335 -1.87 8.99 -21.06
N GLU A 336 -2.30 8.76 -22.30
CA GLU A 336 -3.55 9.31 -22.85
C GLU A 336 -4.78 8.49 -22.42
N ASP A 337 -4.63 7.18 -22.25
CA ASP A 337 -5.71 6.29 -21.81
C ASP A 337 -6.14 6.63 -20.36
N ALA A 338 -7.36 7.14 -20.24
CA ALA A 338 -7.95 7.55 -18.98
C ALA A 338 -8.12 6.38 -17.99
N ASP A 339 -8.44 5.17 -18.46
CA ASP A 339 -8.65 4.01 -17.59
C ASP A 339 -7.32 3.46 -17.07
N GLU A 340 -6.29 3.45 -17.91
CA GLU A 340 -4.93 3.08 -17.51
C GLU A 340 -4.38 4.05 -16.45
N VAL A 341 -4.46 5.35 -16.70
CA VAL A 341 -4.01 6.39 -15.75
C VAL A 341 -4.78 6.33 -14.45
N LYS A 342 -6.10 6.14 -14.50
CA LYS A 342 -6.94 5.96 -13.32
C LYS A 342 -6.45 4.78 -12.48
N GLY A 343 -6.19 3.63 -13.11
CA GLY A 343 -5.60 2.47 -12.45
C GLY A 343 -4.26 2.78 -11.77
N ILE A 344 -3.39 3.53 -12.46
CA ILE A 344 -2.10 3.97 -11.92
C ILE A 344 -2.26 4.84 -10.68
N ILE A 345 -3.10 5.88 -10.77
CA ILE A 345 -3.37 6.81 -9.68
C ILE A 345 -3.91 6.06 -8.46
N LEU A 346 -4.90 5.18 -8.65
CA LEU A 346 -5.53 4.46 -7.55
C LEU A 346 -4.58 3.49 -6.83
N ASP A 347 -3.74 2.77 -7.58
CA ASP A 347 -2.72 1.90 -6.98
C ASP A 347 -1.74 2.71 -6.13
N VAL A 348 -1.25 3.84 -6.64
CA VAL A 348 -0.35 4.72 -5.89
C VAL A 348 -1.04 5.32 -4.66
N CYS A 349 -2.27 5.83 -4.81
CA CYS A 349 -3.07 6.36 -3.71
C CYS A 349 -3.31 5.30 -2.61
N ARG A 350 -3.49 4.03 -2.99
CA ARG A 350 -3.61 2.93 -2.03
C ARG A 350 -2.32 2.71 -1.26
N VAL A 351 -1.17 2.67 -1.92
CA VAL A 351 0.14 2.56 -1.24
C VAL A 351 0.35 3.73 -0.28
N VAL A 352 0.18 4.97 -0.76
CA VAL A 352 0.34 6.19 0.05
C VAL A 352 -0.59 6.19 1.27
N SER A 353 -1.83 5.74 1.11
CA SER A 353 -2.80 5.64 2.21
C SER A 353 -2.39 4.63 3.28
N LEU A 354 -1.61 3.60 2.92
CA LEU A 354 -1.15 2.57 3.83
C LEU A 354 0.14 2.97 4.55
N ILE A 355 1.06 3.64 3.85
CA ILE A 355 2.34 4.11 4.42
C ILE A 355 2.29 5.52 5.02
N CYS A 356 1.14 6.20 4.92
CA CYS A 356 0.88 7.56 5.40
C CYS A 356 1.89 8.62 4.91
N SER A 357 2.56 8.39 3.78
CA SER A 357 3.58 9.30 3.25
C SER A 357 3.75 9.08 1.75
N GLY A 358 4.33 10.06 1.06
CA GLY A 358 4.60 9.95 -0.37
C GLY A 358 5.44 11.09 -0.91
N PRO A 359 6.10 10.91 -2.07
CA PRO A 359 6.89 11.97 -2.68
C PRO A 359 6.01 13.14 -3.16
N ARG A 360 6.50 14.37 -2.98
CA ARG A 360 5.76 15.59 -3.32
C ARG A 360 5.47 15.71 -4.82
N GLY A 361 6.40 15.32 -5.68
CA GLY A 361 6.20 15.35 -7.12
C GLY A 361 5.05 14.44 -7.54
N LEU A 362 4.96 13.26 -6.93
CA LEU A 362 3.90 12.29 -7.17
C LEU A 362 2.51 12.82 -6.80
N PHE A 363 2.37 13.44 -5.62
CA PHE A 363 1.12 14.10 -5.24
C PHE A 363 0.71 15.21 -6.22
N ASN A 364 1.65 16.02 -6.71
CA ASN A 364 1.32 17.08 -7.68
C ASN A 364 0.84 16.52 -9.02
N SER A 365 1.44 15.43 -9.48
CA SER A 365 1.06 14.75 -10.73
C SER A 365 -0.32 14.11 -10.61
N ILE A 366 -0.56 13.40 -9.50
CA ILE A 366 -1.89 12.85 -9.16
C ILE A 366 -2.92 13.97 -9.08
N ALA A 367 -2.64 15.08 -8.39
CA ALA A 367 -3.59 16.16 -8.23
C ALA A 367 -4.00 16.77 -9.57
N ARG A 368 -3.04 17.13 -10.42
CA ARG A 368 -3.31 17.69 -11.75
C ARG A 368 -4.14 16.73 -12.58
N ARG A 369 -3.66 15.49 -12.74
CA ARG A 369 -4.30 14.51 -13.62
C ARG A 369 -5.68 14.07 -13.13
N SER A 370 -5.87 13.95 -11.82
CA SER A 370 -7.18 13.61 -11.23
C SER A 370 -8.22 14.69 -11.47
N MET A 371 -7.82 15.98 -11.48
CA MET A 371 -8.74 17.08 -11.80
C MET A 371 -9.14 17.08 -13.28
N ASP A 372 -8.25 16.64 -14.18
CA ASP A 372 -8.56 16.50 -15.60
C ASP A 372 -9.48 15.29 -15.87
N LEU A 373 -9.34 14.23 -15.06
CA LEU A 373 -10.08 12.98 -15.18
C LEU A 373 -11.41 12.95 -14.41
N VAL A 374 -11.86 14.07 -13.83
CA VAL A 374 -13.06 14.13 -13.00
C VAL A 374 -14.29 13.43 -13.61
N PRO A 375 -14.63 13.61 -14.92
CA PRO A 375 -15.78 12.95 -15.52
C PRO A 375 -15.70 11.40 -15.52
N GLN A 376 -14.48 10.86 -15.54
CA GLN A 376 -14.20 9.41 -15.58
C GLN A 376 -14.08 8.79 -14.19
N LEU A 377 -13.91 9.59 -13.13
CA LEU A 377 -13.78 9.10 -11.76
C LEU A 377 -15.15 8.77 -11.17
N THR A 378 -15.24 7.64 -10.47
CA THR A 378 -16.39 7.34 -9.62
C THR A 378 -16.31 8.10 -8.29
N PRO A 379 -17.42 8.26 -7.54
CA PRO A 379 -17.39 8.82 -6.19
C PRO A 379 -16.38 8.13 -5.25
N LEU A 380 -16.21 6.81 -5.41
CA LEU A 380 -15.26 6.05 -4.62
C LEU A 380 -13.81 6.32 -5.03
N ASP A 381 -13.53 6.47 -6.32
CA ASP A 381 -12.19 6.82 -6.81
C ASP A 381 -11.76 8.20 -6.27
N MET A 382 -12.65 9.18 -6.35
CA MET A 382 -12.43 10.52 -5.79
C MET A 382 -12.12 10.44 -4.30
N ALA A 383 -12.90 9.66 -3.55
CA ALA A 383 -12.68 9.47 -2.12
C ALA A 383 -11.34 8.79 -1.80
N TYR A 384 -10.90 7.79 -2.58
CA TYR A 384 -9.59 7.18 -2.40
C TYR A 384 -8.44 8.14 -2.68
N ILE A 385 -8.57 9.00 -3.69
CA ILE A 385 -7.60 10.04 -3.99
C ILE A 385 -7.54 11.04 -2.82
N LEU A 386 -8.69 11.57 -2.38
CA LEU A 386 -8.74 12.49 -1.24
C LEU A 386 -8.21 11.86 0.05
N LYS A 387 -8.50 10.58 0.28
CA LYS A 387 -7.94 9.82 1.40
C LYS A 387 -6.42 9.75 1.32
N ALA A 388 -5.82 9.49 0.15
CA ALA A 388 -4.36 9.45 0.04
C ALA A 388 -3.69 10.79 0.41
N PHE A 389 -4.30 11.92 0.02
CA PHE A 389 -3.81 13.25 0.39
C PHE A 389 -3.98 13.53 1.89
N HIS A 390 -5.10 13.09 2.47
CA HIS A 390 -5.33 13.13 3.91
C HIS A 390 -4.27 12.31 4.66
N MET A 391 -4.13 11.02 4.34
CA MET A 391 -3.19 10.11 5.03
C MET A 391 -1.74 10.55 4.85
N GLY A 392 -1.37 11.09 3.69
CA GLY A 392 -0.04 11.64 3.43
C GLY A 392 0.16 13.07 3.94
N SER A 393 -0.84 13.67 4.61
CA SER A 393 -0.83 15.06 5.08
C SER A 393 -0.42 16.09 4.01
N TYR A 394 -0.70 15.80 2.73
CA TYR A 394 -0.34 16.68 1.61
C TYR A 394 -1.47 17.64 1.28
N ARG A 395 -1.32 18.90 1.71
CA ARG A 395 -2.35 19.93 1.54
C ARG A 395 -2.43 20.41 0.09
N HIS A 396 -3.48 19.99 -0.64
CA HIS A 396 -3.80 20.49 -1.99
C HIS A 396 -5.26 20.94 -2.10
N LEU A 397 -5.55 22.17 -1.65
CA LEU A 397 -6.92 22.69 -1.47
C LEU A 397 -7.77 22.71 -2.75
N ARG A 398 -7.16 22.98 -3.92
CA ARG A 398 -7.90 23.00 -5.19
C ARG A 398 -8.46 21.62 -5.53
N LEU A 399 -7.65 20.58 -5.37
CA LEU A 399 -8.06 19.18 -5.58
C LEU A 399 -9.18 18.80 -4.61
N MET A 400 -9.02 19.14 -3.33
CA MET A 400 -10.02 18.88 -2.29
C MET A 400 -11.38 19.46 -2.69
N ARG A 401 -11.42 20.72 -3.13
CA ARG A 401 -12.66 21.37 -3.59
C ARG A 401 -13.21 20.73 -4.86
N VAL A 402 -12.39 20.57 -5.90
CA VAL A 402 -12.85 20.03 -7.19
C VAL A 402 -13.44 18.63 -7.04
N LEU A 403 -12.74 17.71 -6.37
CA LEU A 403 -13.21 16.34 -6.22
C LEU A 403 -14.41 16.23 -5.28
N SER A 404 -14.41 16.94 -4.14
CA SER A 404 -15.55 16.89 -3.21
C SER A 404 -16.82 17.53 -3.79
N SER A 405 -16.69 18.65 -4.52
CA SER A 405 -17.82 19.25 -5.24
C SER A 405 -18.34 18.35 -6.35
N SER A 406 -17.46 17.71 -7.12
CA SER A 406 -17.87 16.75 -8.16
C SER A 406 -18.58 15.54 -7.57
N GLN A 407 -18.08 15.03 -6.43
CA GLN A 407 -18.74 13.95 -5.70
C GLN A 407 -20.16 14.35 -5.23
N ALA A 408 -20.36 15.60 -4.79
CA ALA A 408 -21.67 16.10 -4.40
C ALA A 408 -22.60 16.33 -5.60
N SER A 409 -22.08 16.79 -6.75
CA SER A 409 -22.91 17.01 -7.96
C SER A 409 -23.43 15.70 -8.56
N HIS A 410 -22.74 14.57 -8.36
CA HIS A 410 -23.26 13.26 -8.77
C HIS A 410 -24.60 12.89 -8.10
N LEU A 411 -24.99 13.57 -7.01
CA LEU A 411 -26.28 13.36 -6.34
C LEU A 411 -27.41 14.23 -6.92
N THR A 412 -27.08 15.28 -7.66
CA THR A 412 -28.07 16.24 -8.20
C THR A 412 -28.39 16.01 -9.67
N GLU A 413 -27.62 15.17 -10.37
CA GLU A 413 -27.86 14.84 -11.79
C GLU A 413 -28.98 13.81 -11.96
N SER A 414 -30.03 14.19 -12.70
CA SER A 414 -31.25 13.41 -12.92
C SER A 414 -31.14 12.27 -13.94
N ASN A 415 -29.95 12.00 -14.50
CA ASN A 415 -29.79 11.11 -15.65
C ASN A 415 -29.04 9.80 -15.31
N GLY A 416 -29.81 8.73 -15.13
CA GLY A 416 -29.63 7.47 -15.86
C GLY A 416 -28.54 6.47 -15.44
N SER A 417 -27.53 6.84 -14.67
CA SER A 417 -26.71 5.85 -13.95
C SER A 417 -26.36 6.38 -12.58
N LEU A 418 -27.04 5.86 -11.54
CA LEU A 418 -26.59 6.02 -10.16
C LEU A 418 -25.18 5.43 -10.07
N ARG A 419 -24.15 6.28 -10.16
CA ARG A 419 -22.81 5.90 -9.71
C ARG A 419 -22.93 5.85 -8.19
N ASP A 420 -23.13 4.66 -7.64
CA ASP A 420 -23.47 4.44 -6.23
C ASP A 420 -22.54 5.20 -5.28
N LEU A 421 -23.05 6.27 -4.66
CA LEU A 421 -22.36 6.98 -3.60
C LEU A 421 -22.37 6.10 -2.35
N THR A 422 -21.19 5.59 -1.97
CA THR A 422 -21.08 4.75 -0.78
C THR A 422 -20.87 5.58 0.49
N PRO A 423 -21.39 5.13 1.66
CA PRO A 423 -21.15 5.82 2.94
C PRO A 423 -19.67 5.92 3.30
N VAL A 424 -18.88 4.94 2.85
CA VAL A 424 -17.43 4.90 2.99
C VAL A 424 -16.78 6.06 2.22
N ALA A 425 -17.20 6.28 0.97
CA ALA A 425 -16.67 7.36 0.15
C ALA A 425 -16.97 8.74 0.76
N VAL A 426 -18.20 8.96 1.26
CA VAL A 426 -18.56 10.19 1.97
C VAL A 426 -17.70 10.39 3.22
N SER A 427 -17.57 9.35 4.03
CA SER A 427 -16.78 9.45 5.26
C SER A 427 -15.32 9.81 4.98
N MET A 428 -14.69 9.20 3.98
CA MET A 428 -13.31 9.52 3.58
C MET A 428 -13.16 10.97 3.10
N THR A 429 -14.12 11.45 2.29
CA THR A 429 -14.13 12.81 1.76
C THR A 429 -14.29 13.85 2.87
N VAL A 430 -15.28 13.69 3.75
CA VAL A 430 -15.52 14.62 4.86
C VAL A 430 -14.34 14.64 5.83
N GLN A 431 -13.72 13.48 6.10
CA GLN A 431 -12.48 13.41 6.87
C GLN A 431 -11.33 14.18 6.23
N ALA A 432 -11.14 14.05 4.91
CA ALA A 432 -10.09 14.78 4.20
C ALA A 432 -10.32 16.31 4.22
N LEU A 433 -11.57 16.76 4.02
CA LEU A 433 -11.94 18.17 4.13
C LEU A 433 -11.67 18.71 5.54
N ALA A 434 -12.05 17.95 6.57
CA ALA A 434 -11.86 18.33 7.97
C ALA A 434 -10.38 18.38 8.37
N HIS A 435 -9.57 17.43 7.89
CA HIS A 435 -8.15 17.38 8.17
C HIS A 435 -7.44 18.67 7.70
N PHE A 436 -7.80 19.20 6.53
CA PHE A 436 -7.20 20.42 5.97
C PHE A 436 -7.97 21.72 6.28
N TYR A 437 -9.03 21.66 7.09
CA TYR A 437 -9.89 22.81 7.41
C TYR A 437 -10.34 23.58 6.16
N VAL A 438 -10.91 22.86 5.19
CA VAL A 438 -11.34 23.46 3.92
C VAL A 438 -12.54 24.38 4.14
N VAL A 439 -12.34 25.68 3.93
CA VAL A 439 -13.41 26.69 4.00
C VAL A 439 -14.22 26.72 2.71
N GLY A 440 -15.53 26.97 2.84
CA GLY A 440 -16.47 27.08 1.72
C GLY A 440 -16.99 25.72 1.23
N CYS A 441 -17.05 24.72 2.11
CA CYS A 441 -17.49 23.36 1.78
C CYS A 441 -18.84 22.98 2.42
N GLU A 442 -19.57 23.96 2.95
CA GLU A 442 -20.81 23.78 3.72
C GLU A 442 -21.85 22.99 2.92
N GLU A 443 -22.21 23.48 1.72
CA GLU A 443 -23.20 22.84 0.84
C GLU A 443 -22.77 21.42 0.43
N VAL A 444 -21.49 21.24 0.13
CA VAL A 444 -20.92 19.94 -0.24
C VAL A 444 -21.06 18.94 0.91
N VAL A 445 -20.66 19.32 2.12
CA VAL A 445 -20.71 18.44 3.30
C VAL A 445 -22.15 18.11 3.67
N VAL A 446 -23.05 19.10 3.68
CA VAL A 446 -24.48 18.88 3.98
C VAL A 446 -25.11 17.93 2.96
N THR A 447 -24.85 18.14 1.66
CA THR A 447 -25.38 17.29 0.58
C THR A 447 -24.89 15.85 0.70
N LEU A 448 -23.58 15.67 0.89
CA LEU A 448 -22.98 14.33 1.01
C LEU A 448 -23.47 13.59 2.26
N VAL A 449 -23.52 14.27 3.42
CA VAL A 449 -23.99 13.66 4.67
C VAL A 449 -25.46 13.27 4.56
N ASN A 450 -26.31 14.16 4.05
CA ASN A 450 -27.74 13.90 3.89
C ASN A 450 -28.01 12.68 2.99
N ALA A 451 -27.19 12.47 1.96
CA ALA A 451 -27.35 11.35 1.04
C ALA A 451 -27.06 9.97 1.65
N VAL A 452 -26.22 9.87 2.69
CA VAL A 452 -25.79 8.58 3.26
C VAL A 452 -26.15 8.40 4.73
N ILE A 453 -26.82 9.37 5.36
CA ILE A 453 -27.04 9.44 6.80
C ILE A 453 -27.64 8.16 7.39
N ASP A 454 -28.62 7.55 6.71
CA ASP A 454 -29.31 6.36 7.19
C ASP A 454 -28.48 5.07 7.08
N SER A 455 -27.41 5.12 6.29
CA SER A 455 -26.52 4.00 5.94
C SER A 455 -25.10 4.13 6.49
N LEU A 456 -24.80 5.22 7.21
CA LEU A 456 -23.52 5.40 7.89
C LEU A 456 -23.44 4.50 9.13
N GLU A 457 -22.50 3.57 9.11
CA GLU A 457 -22.34 2.57 10.16
C GLU A 457 -20.97 2.59 10.85
N GLY A 458 -20.96 2.22 12.14
CA GLY A 458 -19.80 2.01 12.98
C GLY A 458 -18.82 3.17 13.01
N LEU A 459 -17.57 2.86 12.67
CA LEU A 459 -16.48 3.82 12.75
C LEU A 459 -16.62 4.95 11.71
N ASN A 460 -17.20 4.65 10.54
CA ASN A 460 -17.41 5.67 9.50
C ASN A 460 -18.43 6.73 9.97
N PHE A 461 -19.48 6.33 10.68
CA PHE A 461 -20.41 7.27 11.29
C PHE A 461 -19.69 8.19 12.29
N ALA A 462 -18.96 7.60 13.25
CA ALA A 462 -18.28 8.36 14.28
C ALA A 462 -17.22 9.32 13.72
N LEU A 463 -16.42 8.89 12.74
CA LEU A 463 -15.40 9.73 12.10
C LEU A 463 -16.02 10.84 11.26
N THR A 464 -17.16 10.59 10.60
CA THR A 464 -17.89 11.63 9.84
C THR A 464 -18.43 12.71 10.79
N LEU A 465 -18.99 12.30 11.93
CA LEU A 465 -19.46 13.25 12.96
C LEU A 465 -18.30 14.10 13.51
N ILE A 466 -17.18 13.48 13.91
CA ILE A 466 -15.98 14.23 14.35
C ILE A 466 -15.55 15.24 13.28
N SER A 467 -15.55 14.83 12.03
CA SER A 467 -15.09 15.65 10.91
C SER A 467 -16.01 16.85 10.67
N CYS A 468 -17.33 16.67 10.77
CA CYS A 468 -18.31 17.77 10.72
C CYS A 468 -18.11 18.77 11.87
N VAL A 469 -17.90 18.26 13.10
CA VAL A 469 -17.62 19.10 14.27
C VAL A 469 -16.34 19.92 14.09
N ARG A 470 -15.28 19.32 13.55
CA ARG A 470 -14.02 20.03 13.26
C ARG A 470 -14.19 21.09 12.17
N LEU A 471 -14.95 20.79 11.12
CA LEU A 471 -15.21 21.74 10.04
C LEU A 471 -16.07 22.92 10.49
N GLN A 472 -16.98 22.72 11.44
CA GLN A 472 -17.83 23.78 11.98
C GLN A 472 -17.01 24.97 12.56
N CYS A 473 -15.78 24.72 13.03
CA CYS A 473 -14.87 25.75 13.52
C CYS A 473 -14.46 26.77 12.45
N VAL A 474 -14.45 26.39 11.18
CA VAL A 474 -14.01 27.24 10.05
C VAL A 474 -15.11 27.47 9.01
N SER A 475 -16.16 26.65 9.04
CA SER A 475 -17.30 26.67 8.13
C SER A 475 -18.59 26.44 8.94
N PRO A 476 -19.14 27.50 9.59
CA PRO A 476 -20.26 27.37 10.53
C PRO A 476 -21.52 26.73 9.93
N GLY A 477 -21.73 26.85 8.61
CA GLY A 477 -22.87 26.21 7.93
C GLY A 477 -22.84 24.68 7.97
N VAL A 478 -21.69 24.05 8.24
CA VAL A 478 -21.57 22.61 8.48
C VAL A 478 -22.34 22.16 9.73
N LYS A 479 -22.71 23.09 10.63
CA LYS A 479 -23.55 22.79 11.81
C LYS A 479 -24.81 22.01 11.45
N GLN A 480 -25.45 22.29 10.30
CA GLN A 480 -26.61 21.53 9.84
C GLN A 480 -26.30 20.03 9.68
N ALA A 481 -25.15 19.68 9.09
CA ALA A 481 -24.72 18.28 8.97
C ALA A 481 -24.43 17.64 10.33
N THR A 482 -23.81 18.40 11.25
CA THR A 482 -23.60 17.97 12.64
C THR A 482 -24.94 17.71 13.34
N ASP A 483 -25.92 18.60 13.20
CA ASP A 483 -27.26 18.48 13.78
C ASP A 483 -27.99 17.23 13.25
N MET A 484 -27.93 16.97 11.93
CA MET A 484 -28.50 15.77 11.32
C MET A 484 -27.90 14.48 11.91
N LEU A 485 -26.57 14.40 11.98
CA LEU A 485 -25.87 13.23 12.52
C LEU A 485 -26.12 13.03 14.03
N CYS A 486 -26.30 14.11 14.79
CA CYS A 486 -26.65 14.07 16.21
C CYS A 486 -28.11 13.68 16.49
N GLY A 487 -28.97 13.61 15.47
CA GLY A 487 -30.38 13.25 15.60
C GLY A 487 -30.64 11.74 15.68
N ALA A 488 -31.66 11.26 14.95
CA ALA A 488 -32.10 9.86 14.96
C ALA A 488 -30.98 8.81 14.69
N PRO A 489 -30.00 9.03 13.78
CA PRO A 489 -28.95 8.04 13.54
C PRO A 489 -28.08 7.75 14.77
N LEU A 490 -27.81 8.76 15.60
CA LEU A 490 -26.99 8.61 16.81
C LEU A 490 -27.65 7.66 17.83
N GLN A 491 -28.99 7.63 17.87
CA GLN A 491 -29.75 6.83 18.83
C GLN A 491 -29.47 5.33 18.71
N ARG A 492 -29.14 4.85 17.50
CA ARG A 492 -28.75 3.45 17.27
C ARG A 492 -27.51 3.05 18.09
N TYR A 493 -26.55 3.97 18.26
CA TYR A 493 -25.31 3.74 19.00
C TYR A 493 -25.46 3.98 20.50
N ILE A 494 -26.39 4.85 20.90
CA ILE A 494 -26.71 5.10 22.31
C ILE A 494 -27.40 3.88 22.91
N GLN A 495 -28.33 3.27 22.16
CA GLN A 495 -29.08 2.09 22.60
C GLN A 495 -28.23 0.82 22.63
N ASN A 496 -27.27 0.68 21.71
CA ASN A 496 -26.41 -0.50 21.63
C ASN A 496 -24.92 -0.12 21.39
N PRO A 497 -24.19 0.32 22.42
CA PRO A 497 -22.77 0.66 22.30
C PRO A 497 -21.91 -0.61 22.29
N TYR A 498 -21.59 -1.11 21.10
CA TYR A 498 -20.89 -2.39 20.91
C TYR A 498 -19.36 -2.27 20.79
N SER A 499 -18.83 -1.09 20.44
CA SER A 499 -17.41 -0.89 20.18
C SER A 499 -16.83 0.27 20.98
N ILE A 500 -15.74 0.00 21.69
CA ILE A 500 -14.99 1.00 22.46
C ILE A 500 -14.44 2.11 21.55
N GLN A 501 -14.05 1.75 20.33
CA GLN A 501 -13.50 2.68 19.34
C GLN A 501 -14.57 3.66 18.83
N VAL A 502 -15.77 3.15 18.55
CA VAL A 502 -16.90 3.98 18.10
C VAL A 502 -17.37 4.85 19.26
N THR A 503 -17.58 4.26 20.43
CA THR A 503 -18.07 4.96 21.63
C THR A 503 -17.15 6.11 22.04
N SER A 504 -15.83 5.91 22.03
CA SER A 504 -14.87 6.98 22.37
C SER A 504 -14.93 8.16 21.41
N ARG A 505 -15.05 7.88 20.10
CA ARG A 505 -15.12 8.88 19.05
C ARG A 505 -16.45 9.64 19.07
N LEU A 506 -17.55 8.98 19.43
CA LEU A 506 -18.84 9.64 19.65
C LEU A 506 -18.83 10.55 20.86
N ILE A 507 -18.31 10.09 22.01
CA ILE A 507 -18.17 10.94 23.22
C ILE A 507 -17.30 12.15 22.91
N TYR A 508 -16.19 11.94 22.21
CA TYR A 508 -15.34 13.02 21.74
C TYR A 508 -16.10 14.01 20.85
N ALA A 509 -16.77 13.53 19.80
CA ALA A 509 -17.50 14.42 18.90
C ALA A 509 -18.59 15.24 19.60
N LEU A 510 -19.37 14.60 20.49
CA LEU A 510 -20.42 15.26 21.25
C LEU A 510 -19.84 16.32 22.22
N SER A 511 -18.72 16.01 22.87
CA SER A 511 -18.03 16.98 23.73
C SER A 511 -17.56 18.22 22.96
N GLN A 512 -16.94 18.02 21.80
CA GLN A 512 -16.43 19.10 20.97
C GLN A 512 -17.56 19.91 20.31
N ALA A 513 -18.70 19.26 20.04
CA ALA A 513 -19.91 19.93 19.55
C ALA A 513 -20.64 20.73 20.66
N GLY A 514 -20.21 20.63 21.92
CA GLY A 514 -20.89 21.27 23.05
C GLY A 514 -22.26 20.65 23.40
N ARG A 515 -22.46 19.37 23.07
CA ARG A 515 -23.72 18.63 23.28
C ARG A 515 -23.84 18.15 24.73
N CYS A 516 -23.91 19.09 25.66
CA CYS A 516 -24.01 18.81 27.10
C CYS A 516 -24.99 19.75 27.82
N VAL A 517 -25.87 20.42 27.09
CA VAL A 517 -26.71 21.50 27.63
C VAL A 517 -28.14 21.03 27.85
N THR A 518 -28.73 20.34 26.88
CA THR A 518 -30.11 19.85 26.99
C THR A 518 -30.19 18.53 27.76
N ALA A 519 -31.35 18.24 28.36
CA ALA A 519 -31.57 16.99 29.09
C ALA A 519 -31.38 15.74 28.22
N GLU A 520 -31.73 15.82 26.93
CA GLU A 520 -31.51 14.74 25.97
C GLU A 520 -30.01 14.54 25.70
N GLU A 521 -29.28 15.62 25.43
CA GLU A 521 -27.83 15.58 25.18
C GLU A 521 -27.05 15.04 26.40
N THR A 522 -27.40 15.49 27.61
CA THR A 522 -26.77 14.98 28.83
C THR A 522 -27.10 13.49 29.05
N SER A 523 -28.34 13.06 28.81
CA SER A 523 -28.73 11.65 28.86
C SER A 523 -27.93 10.78 27.88
N ASN A 524 -27.78 11.24 26.64
CA ASN A 524 -27.00 10.56 25.60
C ASN A 524 -25.54 10.37 26.02
N LEU A 525 -24.90 11.43 26.53
CA LEU A 525 -23.53 11.37 27.06
C LEU A 525 -23.42 10.42 28.27
N GLN A 526 -24.36 10.47 29.20
CA GLN A 526 -24.37 9.57 30.36
C GLN A 526 -24.46 8.09 29.93
N LEU A 527 -25.30 7.77 28.95
CA LEU A 527 -25.44 6.39 28.44
C LEU A 527 -24.14 5.90 27.79
N LEU A 528 -23.51 6.71 26.95
CA LEU A 528 -22.22 6.38 26.32
C LEU A 528 -21.10 6.22 27.36
N LEU A 529 -21.01 7.11 28.35
CA LEU A 529 -20.02 7.02 29.44
C LEU A 529 -20.25 5.78 30.32
N ARG A 530 -21.50 5.45 30.64
CA ARG A 530 -21.82 4.22 31.39
C ARG A 530 -21.43 2.99 30.59
N ALA A 531 -21.69 2.95 29.29
CA ALA A 531 -21.26 1.87 28.43
C ALA A 531 -19.73 1.73 28.40
N LEU A 532 -19.02 2.86 28.28
CA LEU A 532 -17.57 2.91 28.35
C LEU A 532 -17.01 2.33 29.66
N LEU A 533 -17.63 2.70 30.78
CA LEU A 533 -17.27 2.20 32.11
C LEU A 533 -17.54 0.70 32.31
N ARG A 534 -18.38 0.06 31.49
CA ARG A 534 -18.65 -1.39 31.55
C ARG A 534 -17.57 -2.25 30.89
N PHE A 535 -16.83 -1.73 29.92
CA PHE A 535 -15.70 -2.47 29.34
C PHE A 535 -14.73 -2.83 30.46
N ARG A 536 -14.17 -4.04 30.52
CA ARG A 536 -13.22 -4.44 31.58
C ARG A 536 -11.76 -4.40 31.13
N SER A 537 -11.53 -4.41 29.83
CA SER A 537 -10.19 -4.34 29.25
C SER A 537 -9.56 -2.95 29.43
N PRO A 538 -8.21 -2.86 29.43
CA PRO A 538 -7.53 -1.58 29.29
C PRO A 538 -7.94 -0.91 27.98
N PHE A 539 -7.96 0.43 27.99
CA PHE A 539 -8.24 1.20 26.78
C PHE A 539 -6.98 1.23 25.91
N PRO A 540 -7.09 0.92 24.60
CA PRO A 540 -5.99 1.16 23.69
C PRO A 540 -5.62 2.65 23.65
N ASP A 541 -4.35 2.97 23.43
CA ASP A 541 -3.85 4.35 23.48
C ASP A 541 -4.57 5.30 22.50
N ASP A 542 -4.93 4.80 21.32
CA ASP A 542 -5.68 5.54 20.31
C ASP A 542 -7.02 6.07 20.84
N THR A 543 -7.71 5.25 21.62
CA THR A 543 -9.05 5.49 22.14
C THR A 543 -8.95 6.31 23.43
N ARG A 544 -7.90 6.07 24.22
CA ARG A 544 -7.63 6.78 25.46
C ARG A 544 -7.40 8.27 25.25
N SER A 545 -6.65 8.67 24.21
CA SER A 545 -6.38 10.08 23.93
C SER A 545 -7.67 10.87 23.64
N PHE A 546 -8.55 10.34 22.76
CA PHE A 546 -9.86 10.93 22.48
C PHE A 546 -10.71 11.08 23.75
N LEU A 547 -10.72 10.07 24.62
CA LEU A 547 -11.50 10.10 25.85
C LEU A 547 -10.97 11.09 26.87
N LEU A 548 -9.65 11.18 27.03
CA LEU A 548 -9.03 12.16 27.93
C LEU A 548 -9.35 13.58 27.49
N ASP A 549 -9.26 13.88 26.20
CA ASP A 549 -9.61 15.20 25.67
C ASP A 549 -11.10 15.51 25.79
N ALA A 550 -11.97 14.52 25.52
CA ALA A 550 -13.41 14.66 25.70
C ALA A 550 -13.80 14.97 27.15
N VAL A 551 -13.23 14.21 28.10
CA VAL A 551 -13.48 14.39 29.54
C VAL A 551 -12.93 15.73 30.03
N ALA A 552 -11.75 16.14 29.55
CA ALA A 552 -11.20 17.45 29.88
C ALA A 552 -12.09 18.58 29.35
N THR A 553 -12.59 18.45 28.12
CA THR A 553 -13.48 19.42 27.47
C THR A 553 -14.80 19.54 28.22
N LEU A 554 -15.46 18.42 28.54
CA LEU A 554 -16.73 18.42 29.27
C LEU A 554 -16.60 18.93 30.71
N ASN A 555 -15.48 18.66 31.39
CA ASN A 555 -15.24 19.20 32.73
C ASN A 555 -14.95 20.70 32.74
N ALA A 556 -14.44 21.24 31.62
CA ALA A 556 -14.15 22.66 31.47
C ALA A 556 -15.34 23.46 30.92
N ASP A 557 -16.42 22.81 30.50
CA ASP A 557 -17.61 23.48 29.97
C ASP A 557 -18.54 23.88 31.13
N ASP A 558 -18.57 25.18 31.45
CA ASP A 558 -19.39 25.75 32.52
C ASP A 558 -20.90 25.53 32.30
N ARG A 559 -21.32 25.24 31.06
CA ARG A 559 -22.71 24.94 30.71
C ARG A 559 -23.13 23.52 31.11
N CYS A 560 -22.16 22.65 31.38
CA CYS A 560 -22.39 21.29 31.86
C CYS A 560 -22.71 21.32 33.37
N VAL A 561 -23.98 21.55 33.69
CA VAL A 561 -24.48 21.68 35.08
C VAL A 561 -25.01 20.37 35.68
N ASP A 562 -25.12 19.30 34.88
CA ASP A 562 -25.67 18.02 35.35
C ASP A 562 -24.69 17.28 36.28
N GLU A 563 -25.05 17.18 37.56
CA GLU A 563 -24.22 16.57 38.61
C GLU A 563 -24.00 15.06 38.40
N ASN A 564 -24.93 14.35 37.76
CA ASN A 564 -24.77 12.92 37.47
C ASN A 564 -23.73 12.69 36.36
N LEU A 565 -23.74 13.54 35.34
CA LEU A 565 -22.74 13.56 34.28
C LEU A 565 -21.36 13.91 34.83
N ARG A 566 -21.24 14.92 35.69
CA ARG A 566 -19.98 15.27 36.38
C ARG A 566 -19.39 14.10 37.18
N LYS A 567 -20.23 13.39 37.93
CA LYS A 567 -19.81 12.16 38.65
C LYS A 567 -19.32 11.07 37.70
N LEU A 568 -19.99 10.86 36.56
CA LEU A 568 -19.55 9.89 35.55
C LEU A 568 -18.24 10.30 34.87
N LEU A 569 -18.04 11.60 34.62
CA LEU A 569 -16.80 12.14 34.06
C LEU A 569 -15.62 11.95 35.01
N SER A 570 -15.80 12.21 36.31
CA SER A 570 -14.80 11.95 37.34
C SER A 570 -14.40 10.47 37.39
N LYS A 571 -15.38 9.55 37.44
CA LYS A 571 -15.12 8.10 37.39
C LYS A 571 -14.39 7.66 36.12
N THR A 572 -14.78 8.23 34.98
CA THR A 572 -14.15 7.94 33.68
C THR A 572 -12.71 8.42 33.67
N ARG A 573 -12.44 9.64 34.18
CA ARG A 573 -11.08 10.19 34.32
C ARG A 573 -10.21 9.31 35.21
N GLU A 574 -10.69 8.94 36.39
CA GLU A 574 -9.95 8.07 37.32
C GLU A 574 -9.54 6.77 36.64
N ARG A 575 -10.49 6.13 35.94
CA ARG A 575 -10.23 4.89 35.22
C ARG A 575 -9.20 5.07 34.09
N LEU A 576 -9.27 6.16 33.33
CA LEU A 576 -8.31 6.47 32.26
C LEU A 576 -6.91 6.78 32.80
N LEU A 577 -6.78 7.23 34.05
CA LEU A 577 -5.50 7.53 34.70
C LEU A 577 -4.92 6.34 35.47
N GLN A 578 -5.76 5.45 36.03
CA GLN A 578 -5.33 4.26 36.79
C GLN A 578 -4.48 3.29 35.95
N VAL A 579 -4.82 3.08 34.67
CA VAL A 579 -4.07 2.20 33.75
C VAL A 579 -2.62 2.67 33.52
N HIS A 580 -2.29 3.95 33.80
CA HIS A 580 -0.91 4.42 33.70
C HIS A 580 -0.03 4.03 34.88
N ARG A 581 -0.61 3.84 36.08
CA ARG A 581 0.14 3.53 37.30
C ARG A 581 0.63 2.07 37.33
N ASP A 582 -0.16 1.16 36.78
CA ASP A 582 0.18 -0.27 36.77
C ASP A 582 1.20 -0.64 35.67
N GLY A 583 1.32 0.19 34.62
CA GLY A 583 2.34 0.03 33.57
C GLY A 583 3.71 0.65 33.92
N SER A 584 3.76 1.62 34.83
CA SER A 584 5.02 2.24 35.31
C SER A 584 5.68 1.48 36.47
N ALA A 585 5.02 0.44 37.00
CA ALA A 585 5.57 -0.39 38.07
C ALA A 585 6.28 -1.67 37.54
N LEU A 586 6.36 -1.84 36.22
CA LEU A 586 6.98 -2.99 35.54
C LEU A 586 8.02 -2.60 34.47
N SER A 587 8.58 -1.39 34.56
CA SER A 587 9.76 -0.98 33.77
C SER A 587 11.02 -0.94 34.60
#